data_AF-A0A6B2CB24-F1
#
_entry.id   AF-A0A6B2CB24-F1
#
_cell.length_a   1.000
_cell.length_b   1.000
_cell.length_c   1.000
_cell.angle_alpha   90.00
_cell.angle_beta   90.00
_cell.angle_gamma   90.00
#
_symmetry.space_group_name_H-M   'P 1'
#
loop_
_entity.id
_entity.type
_entity.pdbx_description
1 polymer ?
#
loop_
_entity_poly.entity_id
_entity_poly.type
_entity_poly.pdbx_seq_one_letter_code
_entity_poly.pdbx_strand_id
1 'polypeptide(L)'
;MIDDFIKKIDEIFEKAENRLDEIYKEVEKMLLKGSGREAFRYWRYEIRSLGRELRRSLEDLKIKIEDSKLSEDELIKIRDYMRKKIDLFIDRLNDLVDRLEETAEERGLPFPRIYVSFRRLPEIVATSITATIRSLDKIIREIGEEISRVASGVYVERDTEVVSSVRIRSDDLKIIDELVNAGIFRSRSEAVSYFTRKGMECNKEWISKALEEIKKIREIQDSLKRELEK
;
A
#
# COMPACT_ATOMS: atom_id res chain seq x y z
N MET A 1 -3.23 0.53 18.58
CA MET A 1 -4.03 -0.18 17.56
C MET A 1 -3.12 -0.77 16.49
N ILE A 2 -2.20 0.03 15.91
CA ILE A 2 -1.10 -0.47 15.06
C ILE A 2 -0.33 -1.64 15.71
N ASP A 3 0.05 -1.51 16.98
CA ASP A 3 0.85 -2.53 17.66
C ASP A 3 0.17 -3.91 17.70
N ASP A 4 -1.17 -3.95 17.74
CA ASP A 4 -1.93 -5.19 17.68
C ASP A 4 -1.85 -5.84 16.28
N PHE A 5 -1.87 -5.03 15.22
CA PHE A 5 -1.67 -5.51 13.86
C PHE A 5 -0.23 -5.97 13.62
N ILE A 6 0.77 -5.23 14.11
CA ILE A 6 2.18 -5.63 14.05
C ILE A 6 2.39 -6.96 14.76
N LYS A 7 1.85 -7.10 15.96
CA LYS A 7 1.92 -8.35 16.72
C LYS A 7 1.26 -9.52 15.98
N LYS A 8 0.10 -9.30 15.37
CA LYS A 8 -0.57 -10.33 14.54
C LYS A 8 0.26 -10.71 13.31
N ILE A 9 0.93 -9.74 12.68
CA ILE A 9 1.87 -10.03 11.59
C ILE A 9 2.99 -10.92 12.12
N ASP A 10 3.59 -10.59 13.26
CA ASP A 10 4.63 -11.41 13.88
C ASP A 10 4.14 -12.84 14.14
N GLU A 11 2.98 -13.02 14.75
CA GLU A 11 2.38 -14.34 15.03
C GLU A 11 2.15 -15.15 13.75
N ILE A 12 1.70 -14.51 12.66
CA ILE A 12 1.48 -15.16 11.36
C ILE A 12 2.81 -15.65 10.77
N PHE A 13 3.84 -14.80 10.77
CA PHE A 13 5.15 -15.14 10.20
C PHE A 13 5.91 -16.14 11.06
N GLU A 14 5.87 -16.02 12.39
CA GLU A 14 6.47 -16.98 13.30
C GLU A 14 5.88 -18.38 13.10
N LYS A 15 4.55 -18.49 12.99
CA LYS A 15 3.89 -19.75 12.68
C LYS A 15 4.32 -20.32 11.32
N ALA A 16 4.43 -19.46 10.30
CA ALA A 16 4.86 -19.88 8.97
C ALA A 16 6.32 -20.34 8.95
N GLU A 17 7.22 -19.66 9.66
CA GLU A 17 8.63 -20.00 9.79
C GLU A 17 8.84 -21.31 10.55
N ASN A 18 8.13 -21.51 11.66
CA ASN A 18 8.19 -22.76 12.43
C ASN A 18 7.79 -23.96 11.55
N ARG A 19 6.69 -23.81 10.79
CA ARG A 19 6.26 -24.84 9.84
C ARG A 19 7.25 -25.04 8.70
N LEU A 20 7.85 -23.96 8.20
CA LEU A 20 8.87 -24.05 7.16
C LEU A 20 10.09 -24.87 7.63
N ASP A 21 10.51 -24.68 8.88
CA ASP A 21 11.60 -25.47 9.48
C ASP A 21 11.24 -26.95 9.65
N GLU A 22 10.00 -27.26 10.03
CA GLU A 22 9.52 -28.64 10.09
C GLU A 22 9.54 -29.31 8.71
N ILE A 23 9.05 -28.60 7.69
CA ILE A 23 9.06 -29.07 6.30
C ILE A 23 10.51 -29.33 5.86
N TYR A 24 11.42 -28.39 6.11
CA TYR A 24 12.83 -28.54 5.77
C TYR A 24 13.44 -29.80 6.40
N LYS A 25 13.27 -29.98 7.71
CA LYS A 25 13.83 -31.13 8.45
C LYS A 25 13.36 -32.46 7.88
N GLU A 26 12.07 -32.58 7.53
CA GLU A 26 11.55 -33.81 6.95
C GLU A 26 12.06 -34.04 5.52
N VAL A 27 12.19 -32.99 4.70
CA VAL A 27 12.77 -33.11 3.34
C VAL A 27 14.24 -33.49 3.41
N GLU A 28 15.04 -32.81 4.24
CA GLU A 28 16.45 -33.09 4.45
C GLU A 28 16.65 -34.55 4.89
N LYS A 29 15.88 -35.01 5.88
CA LYS A 29 15.87 -36.41 6.33
C LYS A 29 15.53 -37.40 5.21
N MET A 30 14.62 -37.06 4.30
CA MET A 30 14.32 -37.90 3.13
C MET A 30 15.48 -37.91 2.12
N LEU A 31 16.12 -36.76 1.88
CA LEU A 31 17.31 -36.66 1.00
C LEU A 31 18.47 -37.48 1.56
N LEU A 32 18.74 -37.39 2.86
CA LEU A 32 19.79 -38.16 3.55
C LEU A 32 19.55 -39.68 3.48
N LYS A 33 18.31 -40.12 3.28
CA LYS A 33 17.94 -41.54 3.06
C LYS A 33 18.00 -41.97 1.60
N GLY A 34 18.30 -41.05 0.68
CA GLY A 34 18.29 -41.30 -0.76
C GLY A 34 16.90 -41.21 -1.42
N SER A 35 15.86 -40.83 -0.67
CA SER A 35 14.47 -40.75 -1.15
C SER A 35 14.16 -39.44 -1.89
N GLY A 36 15.00 -39.04 -2.86
CA GLY A 36 14.91 -37.73 -3.51
C GLY A 36 13.56 -37.40 -4.18
N ARG A 37 12.90 -38.40 -4.80
CA ARG A 37 11.57 -38.21 -5.40
C ARG A 37 10.46 -37.98 -4.37
N GLU A 38 10.58 -38.60 -3.18
CA GLU A 38 9.61 -38.41 -2.10
C GLU A 38 9.84 -37.06 -1.42
N ALA A 39 11.11 -36.74 -1.12
CA ALA A 39 11.53 -35.45 -0.60
C ALA A 39 10.97 -34.29 -1.44
N PHE A 40 11.15 -34.37 -2.77
CA PHE A 40 10.64 -33.36 -3.68
C PHE A 40 9.11 -33.27 -3.71
N ARG A 41 8.40 -34.41 -3.75
CA ARG A 41 6.92 -34.41 -3.75
C ARG A 41 6.38 -33.80 -2.46
N TYR A 42 6.98 -34.15 -1.33
CA TYR A 42 6.63 -33.63 -0.02
C TYR A 42 6.89 -32.12 0.04
N TRP A 43 8.10 -31.66 -0.30
CA TRP A 43 8.44 -30.23 -0.37
C TRP A 43 7.44 -29.43 -1.22
N ARG A 44 7.20 -29.90 -2.46
CA ARG A 44 6.27 -29.23 -3.38
C ARG A 44 4.86 -29.11 -2.81
N TYR A 45 4.37 -30.15 -2.17
CA TYR A 45 3.03 -30.15 -1.59
C TYR A 45 2.96 -29.22 -0.38
N GLU A 46 3.89 -29.38 0.55
CA GLU A 46 3.90 -28.65 1.81
C GLU A 46 4.18 -27.16 1.64
N ILE A 47 5.16 -26.77 0.82
CA ILE A 47 5.43 -25.35 0.56
C ILE A 47 4.25 -24.64 -0.11
N ARG A 48 3.54 -25.32 -1.00
CA ARG A 48 2.30 -24.77 -1.57
C ARG A 48 1.20 -24.66 -0.54
N SER A 49 1.12 -25.61 0.39
CA SER A 49 0.15 -25.57 1.47
C SER A 49 0.45 -24.43 2.43
N LEU A 50 1.71 -24.28 2.84
CA LEU A 50 2.23 -23.19 3.64
C LEU A 50 1.94 -21.83 3.00
N GLY A 51 2.26 -21.66 1.71
CA GLY A 51 1.98 -20.41 0.98
C GLY A 51 0.49 -20.08 0.93
N ARG A 52 -0.40 -21.08 0.76
CA ARG A 52 -1.85 -20.87 0.81
C ARG A 52 -2.34 -20.46 2.19
N GLU A 53 -1.82 -21.09 3.24
CA GLU A 53 -2.18 -20.76 4.62
C GLU A 53 -1.71 -19.37 5.01
N LEU A 54 -0.46 -19.04 4.71
CA LEU A 54 0.10 -17.71 4.94
C LEU A 54 -0.72 -16.64 4.20
N ARG A 55 -1.04 -16.86 2.92
CA ARG A 55 -1.92 -15.97 2.16
C ARG A 55 -3.29 -15.79 2.82
N ARG A 56 -3.93 -16.88 3.28
CA ARG A 56 -5.23 -16.80 3.97
C ARG A 56 -5.14 -15.97 5.25
N SER A 57 -4.13 -16.22 6.08
CA SER A 57 -3.95 -15.46 7.32
C SER A 57 -3.69 -13.97 7.06
N LEU A 58 -2.94 -13.63 6.00
CA LEU A 58 -2.74 -12.24 5.61
C LEU A 58 -4.00 -11.61 5.02
N GLU A 59 -4.83 -12.37 4.29
CA GLU A 59 -6.12 -11.87 3.79
C GLU A 59 -7.09 -11.63 4.96
N ASP A 60 -7.15 -12.53 5.95
CA ASP A 60 -7.95 -12.34 7.16
C ASP A 60 -7.49 -11.10 7.95
N LEU A 61 -6.18 -10.85 7.98
CA LEU A 61 -5.61 -9.64 8.57
C LEU A 61 -6.01 -8.41 7.77
N LYS A 62 -5.96 -8.48 6.43
CA LYS A 62 -6.37 -7.41 5.52
C LYS A 62 -7.82 -7.00 5.74
N ILE A 63 -8.74 -7.97 5.87
CA ILE A 63 -10.16 -7.71 6.17
C ILE A 63 -10.31 -6.95 7.49
N LYS A 64 -9.59 -7.37 8.53
CA LYS A 64 -9.59 -6.66 9.83
C LYS A 64 -9.02 -5.24 9.73
N ILE A 65 -8.07 -5.02 8.82
CA ILE A 65 -7.53 -3.69 8.53
C ILE A 65 -8.57 -2.84 7.79
N GLU A 66 -9.26 -3.37 6.79
CA GLU A 66 -10.34 -2.67 6.07
C GLU A 66 -11.46 -2.23 7.01
N ASP A 67 -11.84 -3.08 7.97
CA ASP A 67 -12.87 -2.78 8.97
C ASP A 67 -12.39 -1.82 10.07
N SER A 68 -11.09 -1.52 10.12
CA SER A 68 -10.50 -0.65 11.13
C SER A 68 -10.46 0.80 10.68
N LYS A 69 -10.67 1.74 11.61
CA LYS A 69 -10.58 3.19 11.35
C LYS A 69 -9.14 3.72 11.44
N LEU A 70 -8.20 3.02 10.82
CA LEU A 70 -6.79 3.42 10.82
C LEU A 70 -6.56 4.61 9.88
N SER A 71 -5.61 5.47 10.22
CA SER A 71 -5.19 6.55 9.31
C SER A 71 -4.29 6.02 8.18
N GLU A 72 -4.13 6.83 7.12
CA GLU A 72 -3.24 6.52 6.00
C GLU A 72 -1.80 6.21 6.47
N ASP A 73 -1.26 7.00 7.40
CA ASP A 73 0.08 6.80 7.96
C ASP A 73 0.20 5.48 8.74
N GLU A 74 -0.85 5.09 9.46
CA GLU A 74 -0.88 3.83 10.19
C GLU A 74 -0.89 2.63 9.24
N LEU A 75 -1.66 2.73 8.15
CA LEU A 75 -1.71 1.70 7.11
C LEU A 75 -0.40 1.58 6.34
N ILE A 76 0.27 2.71 6.05
CA ILE A 76 1.61 2.75 5.46
C ILE A 76 2.59 1.97 6.34
N LYS A 77 2.60 2.22 7.66
CA LYS A 77 3.47 1.50 8.60
C LYS A 77 3.18 -0.01 8.62
N ILE A 78 1.91 -0.41 8.63
CA ILE A 78 1.52 -1.81 8.61
C ILE A 78 1.95 -2.48 7.30
N ARG A 79 1.72 -1.83 6.16
CA ARG A 79 2.14 -2.33 4.84
C ARG A 79 3.66 -2.50 4.78
N ASP A 80 4.43 -1.49 5.19
CA ASP A 80 5.88 -1.52 5.12
C ASP A 80 6.47 -2.61 6.03
N TYR A 81 5.87 -2.77 7.23
CA TYR A 81 6.23 -3.86 8.13
C TYR A 81 5.92 -5.23 7.53
N MET A 82 4.72 -5.40 6.96
CA MET A 82 4.33 -6.63 6.30
C MET A 82 5.23 -6.96 5.11
N ARG A 83 5.59 -5.97 4.28
CA ARG A 83 6.53 -6.14 3.17
C ARG A 83 7.88 -6.67 3.68
N LYS A 84 8.45 -6.02 4.70
CA LYS A 84 9.71 -6.46 5.31
C LYS A 84 9.65 -7.91 5.79
N LYS A 85 8.55 -8.33 6.42
CA LYS A 85 8.36 -9.70 6.89
C LYS A 85 8.23 -10.71 5.75
N ILE A 86 7.55 -10.33 4.67
CA ILE A 86 7.43 -11.15 3.46
C ILE A 86 8.80 -11.35 2.82
N ASP A 87 9.59 -10.29 2.69
CA ASP A 87 10.93 -10.34 2.13
C ASP A 87 11.82 -11.28 2.96
N LEU A 88 11.87 -11.10 4.28
CA LEU A 88 12.62 -11.98 5.19
C LEU A 88 12.20 -13.45 5.10
N PHE A 89 10.90 -13.72 4.98
CA PHE A 89 10.38 -15.07 4.85
C PHE A 89 10.77 -15.71 3.50
N ILE A 90 10.74 -14.94 2.41
CA ILE A 90 11.16 -15.39 1.09
C ILE A 90 12.67 -15.68 1.07
N ASP A 91 13.48 -14.79 1.63
CA ASP A 91 14.92 -14.98 1.73
C ASP A 91 15.25 -16.26 2.49
N ARG A 92 14.63 -16.47 3.65
CA ARG A 92 14.76 -17.71 4.43
C ARG A 92 14.34 -18.95 3.63
N LEU A 93 13.25 -18.86 2.87
CA LEU A 93 12.78 -19.95 2.02
C LEU A 93 13.78 -20.29 0.91
N ASN A 94 14.42 -19.28 0.31
CA ASN A 94 15.49 -19.48 -0.67
C ASN A 94 16.73 -20.13 -0.02
N ASP A 95 17.17 -19.64 1.14
CA ASP A 95 18.31 -20.22 1.87
C ASP A 95 18.11 -21.70 2.23
N LEU A 96 16.86 -22.09 2.53
CA LEU A 96 16.52 -23.49 2.78
C LEU A 96 16.52 -24.31 1.50
N VAL A 97 16.07 -23.74 0.37
CA VAL A 97 16.17 -24.40 -0.94
C VAL A 97 17.63 -24.67 -1.29
N ASP A 98 18.51 -23.67 -1.15
CA ASP A 98 19.93 -23.81 -1.47
C ASP A 98 20.58 -24.93 -0.64
N ARG A 99 20.29 -25.00 0.66
CA ARG A 99 20.77 -26.10 1.53
C ARG A 99 20.23 -27.48 1.13
N LEU A 100 18.97 -27.56 0.73
CA LEU A 100 18.38 -28.82 0.24
C LEU A 100 19.01 -29.25 -1.08
N GLU A 101 19.37 -28.29 -1.94
CA GLU A 101 20.11 -28.55 -3.18
C GLU A 101 21.51 -29.08 -2.90
N GLU A 102 22.28 -28.43 -2.02
CA GLU A 102 23.60 -28.91 -1.59
C GLU A 102 23.52 -30.34 -1.03
N THR A 103 22.54 -30.60 -0.14
CA THR A 103 22.33 -31.93 0.44
C THR A 103 22.02 -32.98 -0.64
N ALA A 104 21.25 -32.62 -1.66
CA ALA A 104 20.93 -33.54 -2.75
C ALA A 104 22.16 -33.83 -3.63
N GLU A 105 23.05 -32.85 -3.81
CA GLU A 105 24.26 -32.93 -4.61
C GLU A 105 25.29 -33.84 -3.96
N GLU A 106 25.55 -33.64 -2.66
CA GLU A 106 26.42 -34.50 -1.85
C GLU A 106 25.98 -35.97 -1.85
N ARG A 107 24.68 -36.22 -2.03
CA ARG A 107 24.09 -37.56 -2.08
C ARG A 107 24.00 -38.16 -3.48
N GLY A 108 24.47 -37.45 -4.51
CA GLY A 108 24.46 -37.93 -5.89
C GLY A 108 23.06 -38.17 -6.46
N LEU A 109 22.04 -37.44 -5.98
CA LEU A 109 20.67 -37.62 -6.42
C LEU A 109 20.47 -37.04 -7.85
N PRO A 110 19.70 -37.72 -8.72
CA PRO A 110 19.68 -37.45 -10.16
C PRO A 110 19.27 -36.03 -10.55
N PHE A 111 20.03 -35.49 -11.51
CA PHE A 111 20.44 -34.07 -11.58
C PHE A 111 19.52 -33.06 -12.32
N PRO A 112 18.64 -33.38 -13.30
CA PRO A 112 17.94 -32.30 -14.03
C PRO A 112 16.52 -31.95 -13.54
N ARG A 113 15.76 -32.91 -12.98
CA ARG A 113 14.33 -32.68 -12.66
C ARG A 113 14.07 -32.18 -11.24
N ILE A 114 14.96 -32.49 -10.31
CA ILE A 114 14.74 -32.25 -8.88
C ILE A 114 15.08 -30.78 -8.53
N TYR A 115 16.27 -30.29 -8.90
CA TYR A 115 16.75 -28.91 -8.65
C TYR A 115 15.88 -27.82 -9.26
N VAL A 116 15.60 -27.91 -10.57
CA VAL A 116 14.70 -26.96 -11.28
C VAL A 116 13.33 -26.84 -10.59
N SER A 117 12.92 -27.90 -9.88
CA SER A 117 11.63 -27.92 -9.23
C SER A 117 11.64 -27.38 -7.80
N PHE A 118 12.77 -27.39 -7.08
CA PHE A 118 12.90 -26.72 -5.78
C PHE A 118 12.90 -25.19 -5.94
N ARG A 119 13.72 -24.66 -6.86
CA ARG A 119 13.87 -23.20 -7.11
C ARG A 119 12.63 -22.45 -7.59
N ARG A 120 11.68 -23.14 -8.23
CA ARG A 120 10.44 -22.50 -8.71
C ARG A 120 9.40 -22.28 -7.62
N LEU A 121 9.53 -22.93 -6.48
CA LEU A 121 8.50 -22.89 -5.44
C LEU A 121 8.54 -21.61 -4.60
N PRO A 122 9.71 -21.06 -4.22
CA PRO A 122 9.79 -19.75 -3.58
C PRO A 122 9.07 -18.66 -4.39
N GLU A 123 9.29 -18.63 -5.71
CA GLU A 123 8.64 -17.64 -6.60
C GLU A 123 7.11 -17.75 -6.62
N ILE A 124 6.58 -18.98 -6.61
CA ILE A 124 5.13 -19.22 -6.54
C ILE A 124 4.55 -18.71 -5.21
N VAL A 125 5.25 -18.99 -4.11
CA VAL A 125 4.85 -18.54 -2.77
C VAL A 125 4.91 -17.02 -2.69
N ALA A 126 6.02 -16.41 -3.11
CA ALA A 126 6.21 -14.97 -3.20
C ALA A 126 5.06 -14.31 -3.97
N THR A 127 4.82 -14.75 -5.21
CA THR A 127 3.73 -14.24 -6.06
C THR A 127 2.38 -14.30 -5.36
N SER A 128 2.10 -15.40 -4.65
CA SER A 128 0.81 -15.60 -3.97
C SER A 128 0.61 -14.66 -2.78
N ILE A 129 1.67 -14.29 -2.07
CA ILE A 129 1.64 -13.49 -0.85
C ILE A 129 1.78 -11.99 -1.17
N THR A 130 2.60 -11.62 -2.15
CA THR A 130 2.76 -10.23 -2.62
C THR A 130 1.44 -9.65 -3.15
N ALA A 131 0.52 -10.50 -3.63
CA ALA A 131 -0.82 -10.08 -4.01
C ALA A 131 -1.59 -9.40 -2.86
N THR A 132 -1.37 -9.83 -1.62
CA THR A 132 -2.00 -9.23 -0.43
C THR A 132 -1.37 -7.88 -0.04
N ILE A 133 -0.06 -7.68 -0.29
CA ILE A 133 0.55 -6.34 -0.16
C ILE A 133 -0.09 -5.38 -1.16
N ARG A 134 -0.25 -5.81 -2.43
CA ARG A 134 -0.84 -4.97 -3.48
C ARG A 134 -2.28 -4.58 -3.18
N SER A 135 -3.05 -5.45 -2.53
CA SER A 135 -4.41 -5.09 -2.10
C SER A 135 -4.39 -4.09 -0.94
N LEU A 136 -3.44 -4.18 0.00
CA LEU A 136 -3.20 -3.13 1.00
C LEU A 136 -2.80 -1.79 0.38
N ASP A 137 -1.94 -1.80 -0.65
CA ASP A 137 -1.60 -0.58 -1.41
C ASP A 137 -2.85 0.06 -2.03
N LYS A 138 -3.82 -0.74 -2.48
CA LYS A 138 -5.10 -0.23 -3.00
C LYS A 138 -5.94 0.44 -1.92
N ILE A 139 -6.03 -0.15 -0.73
CA ILE A 139 -6.77 0.42 0.42
C ILE A 139 -6.14 1.76 0.84
N ILE A 140 -4.80 1.80 0.97
CA ILE A 140 -4.07 3.03 1.28
C ILE A 140 -4.39 4.12 0.27
N ARG A 141 -4.36 3.78 -1.03
CA ARG A 141 -4.72 4.73 -2.09
C ARG A 141 -6.16 5.20 -2.02
N GLU A 142 -7.11 4.30 -1.78
CA GLU A 142 -8.52 4.67 -1.65
C GLU A 142 -8.75 5.62 -0.48
N ILE A 143 -8.09 5.39 0.64
CA ILE A 143 -8.12 6.27 1.82
C ILE A 143 -7.42 7.60 1.52
N GLY A 144 -6.24 7.59 0.89
CA GLY A 144 -5.54 8.80 0.47
C GLY A 144 -6.34 9.62 -0.54
N GLU A 145 -7.06 8.97 -1.45
CA GLU A 145 -7.98 9.59 -2.40
C GLU A 145 -9.27 10.09 -1.72
N GLU A 146 -9.76 9.43 -0.67
CA GLU A 146 -10.89 9.87 0.16
C GLU A 146 -10.50 11.10 0.99
N ILE A 147 -9.36 11.06 1.68
CA ILE A 147 -8.77 12.18 2.43
C ILE A 147 -8.49 13.31 1.46
N SER A 148 -7.90 13.04 0.29
CA SER A 148 -7.71 14.03 -0.75
C SER A 148 -9.05 14.56 -1.22
N ARG A 149 -10.08 13.75 -1.47
CA ARG A 149 -11.43 14.22 -1.85
C ARG A 149 -12.10 15.04 -0.77
N VAL A 150 -11.87 14.78 0.51
CA VAL A 150 -12.40 15.56 1.65
C VAL A 150 -11.58 16.83 1.89
N ALA A 151 -10.27 16.78 1.69
CA ALA A 151 -9.35 17.91 1.80
C ALA A 151 -9.40 18.84 0.57
N SER A 152 -9.72 18.30 -0.60
CA SER A 152 -9.82 19.00 -1.88
C SER A 152 -11.26 19.22 -2.34
N GLY A 153 -12.27 18.67 -1.64
CA GLY A 153 -13.67 18.59 -2.12
C GLY A 153 -13.75 18.39 -3.64
N VAL A 154 -13.22 17.26 -4.12
CA VAL A 154 -13.15 16.81 -5.53
C VAL A 154 -12.41 17.72 -6.51
N TYR A 155 -11.33 17.18 -7.11
CA TYR A 155 -11.07 17.18 -8.55
C TYR A 155 -10.27 15.88 -8.84
N VAL A 156 -10.87 14.78 -9.31
CA VAL A 156 -11.08 14.44 -10.73
C VAL A 156 -10.40 15.44 -11.65
N GLU A 157 -9.42 14.98 -12.43
CA GLU A 157 -8.78 15.71 -13.54
C GLU A 157 -9.77 16.68 -14.22
N ARG A 158 -9.70 17.95 -13.82
CA ARG A 158 -10.08 19.10 -14.63
C ARG A 158 -9.05 20.17 -14.34
N ASP A 159 -8.41 20.62 -15.41
CA ASP A 159 -7.58 21.81 -15.57
C ASP A 159 -7.19 22.53 -14.27
N THR A 160 -6.03 22.15 -13.72
CA THR A 160 -5.38 22.95 -12.68
C THR A 160 -4.72 24.15 -13.35
N GLU A 161 -5.33 25.33 -13.24
CA GLU A 161 -4.69 26.58 -13.65
C GLU A 161 -3.71 27.04 -12.57
N VAL A 162 -2.42 27.08 -12.94
CA VAL A 162 -1.37 27.60 -12.07
C VAL A 162 -1.41 29.13 -12.11
N VAL A 163 -1.89 29.75 -11.04
CA VAL A 163 -1.79 31.20 -10.85
C VAL A 163 -0.37 31.50 -10.33
N SER A 164 0.52 31.90 -11.24
CA SER A 164 1.96 32.05 -10.95
C SER A 164 2.30 33.21 -9.99
N SER A 165 1.36 34.09 -9.63
CA SER A 165 1.63 35.15 -8.64
C SER A 165 0.41 35.45 -7.76
N VAL A 166 0.54 35.23 -6.46
CA VAL A 166 -0.43 35.66 -5.44
C VAL A 166 0.30 36.55 -4.45
N ARG A 167 -0.23 37.74 -4.16
CA ARG A 167 0.33 38.64 -3.14
C ARG A 167 -0.22 38.26 -1.79
N ILE A 168 0.65 37.73 -0.94
CA ILE A 168 0.34 37.35 0.44
C ILE A 168 1.03 38.35 1.37
N ARG A 169 0.39 38.72 2.48
CA ARG A 169 1.01 39.60 3.49
C ARG A 169 2.21 38.88 4.10
N SER A 170 3.24 39.64 4.47
CA SER A 170 4.49 39.09 5.02
C SER A 170 4.29 38.24 6.27
N ASP A 171 3.32 38.60 7.12
CA ASP A 171 3.06 37.91 8.38
C ASP A 171 2.43 36.53 8.12
N ASP A 172 1.50 36.46 7.17
CA ASP A 172 0.82 35.23 6.77
C ASP A 172 1.80 34.28 6.03
N LEU A 173 2.72 34.85 5.25
CA LEU A 173 3.77 34.08 4.58
C LEU A 173 4.74 33.43 5.59
N LYS A 174 5.06 34.11 6.70
CA LYS A 174 5.90 33.52 7.77
C LYS A 174 5.24 32.29 8.39
N ILE A 175 3.93 32.35 8.63
CA ILE A 175 3.17 31.20 9.16
C ILE A 175 3.24 30.04 8.16
N ILE A 176 3.02 30.32 6.87
CA ILE A 176 3.13 29.30 5.82
C ILE A 176 4.52 28.66 5.80
N ASP A 177 5.56 29.47 5.93
CA ASP A 177 6.95 29.00 5.96
C ASP A 177 7.23 28.11 7.17
N GLU A 178 6.76 28.48 8.35
CA GLU A 178 6.90 27.66 9.55
C GLU A 178 6.21 26.30 9.39
N LEU A 179 5.02 26.27 8.79
CA LEU A 179 4.28 25.03 8.53
C LEU A 179 4.98 24.14 7.50
N VAL A 180 5.58 24.74 6.47
CA VAL A 180 6.41 24.00 5.49
C VAL A 180 7.69 23.48 6.15
N ASN A 181 8.38 24.31 6.92
CA ASN A 181 9.61 23.94 7.62
C ASN A 181 9.37 22.86 8.69
N ALA A 182 8.20 22.87 9.33
CA ALA A 182 7.74 21.83 10.25
C ALA A 182 7.32 20.53 9.53
N GLY A 183 7.32 20.51 8.20
CA GLY A 183 6.95 19.34 7.39
C GLY A 183 5.45 19.08 7.29
N ILE A 184 4.61 20.01 7.74
CA ILE A 184 3.13 19.90 7.65
C ILE A 184 2.67 20.03 6.20
N PHE A 185 3.38 20.82 5.40
CA PHE A 185 3.18 20.91 3.95
C PHE A 185 4.51 20.68 3.22
N ARG A 186 4.48 20.01 2.06
CA ARG A 186 5.67 19.70 1.25
C ARG A 186 6.17 20.93 0.50
N SER A 187 5.30 21.92 0.25
CA SER A 187 5.66 23.17 -0.43
C SER A 187 4.77 24.35 -0.01
N ARG A 188 5.27 25.58 -0.18
CA ARG A 188 4.47 26.81 0.00
C ARG A 188 3.22 26.82 -0.87
N SER A 189 3.33 26.34 -2.11
CA SER A 189 2.20 26.22 -3.05
C SER A 189 1.11 25.28 -2.56
N GLU A 190 1.50 24.17 -1.92
CA GLU A 190 0.56 23.22 -1.31
C GLU A 190 -0.14 23.85 -0.10
N ALA A 191 0.62 24.51 0.78
CA ALA A 191 0.06 25.22 1.93
C ALA A 191 -0.95 26.31 1.50
N VAL A 192 -0.58 27.13 0.51
CA VAL A 192 -1.46 28.19 -0.03
C VAL A 192 -2.71 27.59 -0.66
N SER A 193 -2.58 26.50 -1.42
CA SER A 193 -3.72 25.82 -2.03
C SER A 193 -4.68 25.26 -0.97
N TYR A 194 -4.12 24.64 0.08
CA TYR A 194 -4.87 24.12 1.21
C TYR A 194 -5.64 25.23 1.95
N PHE A 195 -4.97 26.32 2.32
CA PHE A 195 -5.62 27.44 3.02
C PHE A 195 -6.66 28.16 2.17
N THR A 196 -6.40 28.33 0.87
CA THR A 196 -7.38 28.89 -0.07
C THR A 196 -8.63 28.03 -0.11
N ARG A 197 -8.47 26.70 -0.20
CA ARG A 197 -9.59 25.77 -0.22
C ARG A 197 -10.38 25.81 1.08
N LYS A 198 -9.70 25.76 2.24
CA LYS A 198 -10.35 25.86 3.54
C LYS A 198 -11.08 27.19 3.74
N GLY A 199 -10.48 28.29 3.28
CA GLY A 199 -11.12 29.61 3.28
C GLY A 199 -12.40 29.65 2.45
N MET A 200 -12.42 29.02 1.27
CA MET A 200 -13.63 28.90 0.45
C MET A 200 -14.68 28.01 1.09
N GLU A 201 -14.28 26.90 1.72
CA GLU A 201 -15.20 25.98 2.40
C GLU A 201 -15.87 26.62 3.61
N CYS A 202 -15.10 27.33 4.46
CA CYS A 202 -15.64 28.04 5.61
C CYS A 202 -16.63 29.14 5.23
N ASN A 203 -16.51 29.70 4.02
CA ASN A 203 -17.36 30.79 3.53
C ASN A 203 -18.34 30.35 2.43
N LYS A 204 -18.57 29.04 2.26
CA LYS A 204 -19.34 28.46 1.13
C LYS A 204 -20.73 29.07 0.97
N GLU A 205 -21.44 29.32 2.06
CA GLU A 205 -22.78 29.90 2.03
C GLU A 205 -22.76 31.34 1.51
N TRP A 206 -21.83 32.16 1.99
CA TRP A 206 -21.65 33.55 1.53
C TRP A 206 -21.21 33.61 0.06
N ILE A 207 -20.22 32.79 -0.33
CA ILE A 207 -19.75 32.70 -1.72
C ILE A 207 -20.89 32.30 -2.66
N SER A 208 -21.72 31.34 -2.26
CA SER A 208 -22.85 30.88 -3.09
C SER A 208 -23.88 31.99 -3.32
N LYS A 209 -24.23 32.74 -2.26
CA LYS A 209 -25.10 33.91 -2.37
C LYS A 209 -24.48 34.99 -3.28
N ALA A 210 -23.18 35.27 -3.12
CA ALA A 210 -22.49 36.24 -3.97
C ALA A 210 -22.47 35.82 -5.45
N LEU A 211 -22.26 34.54 -5.75
CA LEU A 211 -22.29 34.00 -7.12
C LEU A 211 -23.68 34.07 -7.74
N GLU A 212 -24.73 33.84 -6.95
CA GLU A 212 -26.11 33.98 -7.41
C GLU A 212 -26.43 35.44 -7.79
N GLU A 213 -26.01 36.39 -6.96
CA GLU A 213 -26.17 37.83 -7.26
C GLU A 213 -25.34 38.26 -8.48
N ILE A 214 -24.11 37.76 -8.64
CA ILE A 214 -23.29 38.00 -9.83
C ILE A 214 -23.97 37.44 -11.09
N LYS A 215 -24.64 36.29 -11.00
CA LYS A 215 -25.37 35.70 -12.12
C LYS A 215 -26.57 36.58 -12.51
N LYS A 216 -27.33 37.07 -11.53
CA LYS A 216 -28.42 38.04 -11.76
C LYS A 216 -27.89 39.31 -12.43
N ILE A 217 -26.76 39.84 -11.98
CA ILE A 217 -26.11 41.00 -12.60
C ILE A 217 -25.75 40.71 -14.07
N ARG A 218 -25.19 39.54 -14.37
CA ARG A 218 -24.86 39.14 -15.75
C ARG A 218 -26.10 39.00 -16.63
N GLU A 219 -27.17 38.38 -16.12
CA GLU A 219 -28.42 38.24 -16.85
C GLU A 219 -29.05 39.61 -17.17
N ILE A 220 -28.98 40.55 -16.22
CA ILE A 220 -29.40 41.94 -16.43
C ILE A 220 -28.50 42.65 -17.45
N GLN A 221 -27.18 42.46 -17.38
CA GLN A 221 -26.24 43.02 -18.37
C GLN A 221 -26.47 42.48 -19.78
N ASP A 222 -26.77 41.19 -19.90
CA ASP A 222 -27.04 40.54 -21.17
C ASP A 222 -28.42 40.93 -21.72
N SER A 223 -29.43 41.11 -20.88
CA SER A 223 -30.73 41.63 -21.31
C SER A 223 -30.62 43.07 -21.80
N LEU A 224 -29.87 43.92 -21.09
CA LEU A 224 -29.57 45.29 -21.52
C LEU A 224 -28.80 45.33 -22.85
N LYS A 225 -27.82 44.45 -23.06
CA LYS A 225 -27.11 44.34 -24.34
C LYS A 225 -28.05 43.93 -25.48
N ARG A 226 -28.92 42.96 -25.26
CA ARG A 226 -29.89 42.50 -26.27
C ARG A 226 -30.95 43.54 -26.61
N GLU A 227 -31.31 44.39 -25.65
CA GLU A 227 -32.21 45.53 -25.89
C GLU A 227 -31.53 46.67 -26.67
N LEU A 228 -30.22 46.85 -26.51
CA LEU A 228 -29.42 47.83 -27.26
C LEU A 228 -29.03 47.34 -28.68
N GLU A 229 -29.08 46.04 -28.94
CA GLU A 229 -28.83 45.43 -30.26
C GLU A 229 -30.12 45.26 -31.11
N LYS A 230 -31.27 45.74 -30.62
CA LYS A 230 -32.52 45.92 -31.38
C LYS A 230 -32.66 47.37 -31.85
#